data_AF-A0A8K0LP60-F1
#
_entry.id   AF-A0A8K0LP60-F1
#
_cell.length_a   1.000
_cell.length_b   1.000
_cell.length_c   1.000
_cell.angle_alpha   90.00
_cell.angle_beta   90.00
_cell.angle_gamma   90.00
#
_symmetry.space_group_name_H-M   'P 1'
#
loop_
_entity.id
_entity.type
_entity.pdbx_description
1 polymer ?
#
loop_
_entity_poly.entity_id
_entity_poly.type
_entity_poly.pdbx_seq_one_letter_code
_entity_poly.pdbx_strand_id
1 'polypeptide(L)'
;ENFALAKSWIQTCIQQHDACRSGSEPEFLPTRLIHVGDPAQGKPPRLVLTAHFPFPEQTHYLALSHCWGTDSGKTVTKTMTSTLPAQLQRIDAESLPKTFLDAMEVVRRLGHRYLWIDSLCIIQDDKKDFEVECSSMHLVYSQALCTIVAADSPDGDGGCFVPRNPLMAKPYRLPNEPDEAQVTIYPNFGPWVLGIQRGPVFRRGWCLQEREMSPRVLHYTRDRLMWECRECTAAEDKPELAAKKQTNESLAAHLSSARLLDDKDLHAVSKLASRVQLKSHKWDRLAEAYSRRRLSVVTDKLPAISGMARVLAERQPDEYLAGIWKGNLFKGLSWFPHKSRDHPALVPAGSWPPGPVDAGIPSWSWAAYDGPITFV
;
A
#
# COMPACT_ATOMS: atom_id res chain seq x y z
N GLU A 1 -8.89 -18.07 7.73
CA GLU A 1 -7.57 -17.46 7.52
C GLU A 1 -6.41 -18.19 8.20
N ASN A 2 -5.25 -18.20 7.54
CA ASN A 2 -4.04 -18.92 7.95
C ASN A 2 -3.09 -18.04 8.81
N PHE A 3 -3.52 -17.67 10.02
CA PHE A 3 -2.77 -16.76 10.89
C PHE A 3 -1.39 -17.29 11.33
N ALA A 4 -1.24 -18.62 11.45
CA ALA A 4 0.05 -19.24 11.79
C ALA A 4 1.09 -18.99 10.68
N LEU A 5 0.67 -19.12 9.42
CA LEU A 5 1.52 -18.83 8.27
C LEU A 5 1.88 -17.34 8.18
N ALA A 6 0.91 -16.46 8.42
CA ALA A 6 1.16 -15.02 8.47
C ALA A 6 2.21 -14.66 9.55
N LYS A 7 2.12 -15.26 10.74
CA LYS A 7 3.13 -15.10 11.80
C LYS A 7 4.49 -15.59 11.37
N SER A 8 4.58 -16.78 10.76
CA SER A 8 5.87 -17.32 10.33
C SER A 8 6.53 -16.42 9.29
N TRP A 9 5.78 -15.88 8.32
CA TRP A 9 6.35 -14.95 7.34
C TRP A 9 6.88 -13.66 7.99
N ILE A 10 6.12 -13.08 8.91
CA ILE A 10 6.54 -11.88 9.65
C ILE A 10 7.82 -12.17 10.45
N GLN A 11 7.85 -13.25 11.22
CA GLN A 11 8.98 -13.62 12.07
C GLN A 11 10.24 -13.92 11.24
N THR A 12 10.12 -14.75 10.20
CA THR A 12 11.25 -15.06 9.31
C THR A 12 11.78 -13.78 8.66
N CYS A 13 10.91 -12.88 8.22
CA CYS A 13 11.32 -11.61 7.63
C CYS A 13 12.05 -10.71 8.63
N ILE A 14 11.56 -10.58 9.87
CA ILE A 14 12.23 -9.81 10.92
C ILE A 14 13.61 -10.38 11.22
N GLN A 15 13.75 -11.70 11.24
CA GLN A 15 14.99 -12.39 11.61
C GLN A 15 16.01 -12.47 10.46
N GLN A 16 15.57 -12.57 9.21
CA GLN A 16 16.45 -12.95 8.09
C GLN A 16 16.60 -11.87 7.00
N HIS A 17 15.71 -10.87 6.89
CA HIS A 17 15.76 -9.89 5.81
C HIS A 17 16.30 -8.54 6.28
N ASP A 18 17.57 -8.25 5.97
CA ASP A 18 18.26 -7.00 6.32
C ASP A 18 17.55 -5.76 5.77
N ALA A 19 17.13 -5.78 4.50
CA ALA A 19 16.48 -4.64 3.87
C ALA A 19 15.14 -4.30 4.53
N CYS A 20 14.50 -5.28 5.18
CA CYS A 20 13.24 -5.10 5.92
C CYS A 20 13.44 -4.63 7.37
N ARG A 21 14.68 -4.66 7.90
CA ARG A 21 15.03 -4.13 9.22
C ARG A 21 15.51 -2.68 9.18
N SER A 22 16.01 -2.22 8.04
CA SER A 22 16.39 -0.83 7.84
C SER A 22 15.15 0.09 7.89
N GLY A 23 14.83 0.59 9.09
CA GLY A 23 13.89 1.69 9.30
C GLY A 23 14.60 3.03 9.06
N SER A 24 13.85 4.02 8.56
CA SER A 24 14.37 5.38 8.31
C SER A 24 14.53 6.20 9.58
N GLU A 25 13.68 5.97 10.59
CA GLU A 25 13.60 6.76 11.82
C GLU A 25 13.23 5.86 13.01
N PRO A 26 14.19 5.46 13.87
CA PRO A 26 13.93 4.52 14.95
C PRO A 26 13.02 5.08 16.05
N GLU A 27 12.74 6.38 16.10
CA GLU A 27 11.97 7.05 17.16
C GLU A 27 10.53 7.43 16.77
N PHE A 28 10.08 7.10 15.56
CA PHE A 28 8.78 7.56 15.09
C PHE A 28 7.61 6.70 15.57
N LEU A 29 6.54 7.35 16.04
CA LEU A 29 5.19 6.81 16.17
C LEU A 29 4.19 7.82 15.60
N PRO A 30 3.10 7.36 14.94
CA PRO A 30 2.00 8.25 14.56
C PRO A 30 1.37 8.88 15.79
N THR A 31 0.81 10.09 15.70
CA THR A 31 0.21 10.82 16.84
C THR A 31 -0.86 9.99 17.57
N ARG A 32 -1.59 9.17 16.81
CA ARG A 32 -2.67 8.31 17.30
C ARG A 32 -2.52 6.90 16.79
N LEU A 33 -2.87 5.95 17.64
CA LEU A 33 -3.09 4.55 17.30
C LEU A 33 -4.43 4.10 17.85
N ILE A 34 -4.93 2.97 17.36
CA ILE A 34 -6.06 2.25 17.93
C ILE A 34 -5.52 1.11 18.78
N HIS A 35 -5.82 1.11 20.07
CA HIS A 35 -5.71 -0.11 20.87
C HIS A 35 -6.89 -1.01 20.54
N VAL A 36 -6.64 -2.19 19.97
CA VAL A 36 -7.71 -3.07 19.40
C VAL A 36 -8.57 -3.77 20.45
N GLY A 37 -8.28 -3.57 21.74
CA GLY A 37 -9.04 -4.13 22.85
C GLY A 37 -8.80 -5.63 23.05
N ASP A 38 -9.61 -6.21 23.92
CA ASP A 38 -9.69 -7.65 24.14
C ASP A 38 -11.15 -8.03 24.45
N PRO A 39 -11.90 -8.53 23.46
CA PRO A 39 -13.29 -8.94 23.65
C PRO A 39 -13.48 -10.00 24.74
N ALA A 40 -12.49 -10.89 24.94
CA ALA A 40 -12.56 -11.93 25.97
C ALA A 40 -12.49 -11.36 27.39
N GLN A 41 -11.91 -10.16 27.54
CA GLN A 41 -11.84 -9.42 28.79
C GLN A 41 -12.85 -8.27 28.87
N GLY A 42 -13.78 -8.17 27.90
CA GLY A 42 -14.73 -7.05 27.81
C GLY A 42 -14.05 -5.68 27.59
N LYS A 43 -12.81 -5.66 27.08
CA LYS A 43 -12.05 -4.42 26.83
C LYS A 43 -12.35 -3.95 25.40
N PRO A 44 -13.07 -2.84 25.20
CA PRO A 44 -13.40 -2.36 23.87
C PRO A 44 -12.17 -1.75 23.17
N PRO A 45 -12.19 -1.62 21.83
CA PRO A 45 -11.19 -0.84 21.12
C PRO A 45 -11.29 0.64 21.50
N ARG A 46 -10.18 1.39 21.41
CA ARG A 46 -10.16 2.85 21.66
C ARG A 46 -8.96 3.51 20.98
N LEU A 47 -9.05 4.81 20.71
CA LEU A 47 -7.90 5.62 20.32
C LEU A 47 -6.96 5.85 21.50
N VAL A 48 -5.67 5.93 21.21
CA VAL A 48 -4.60 6.22 22.14
C VAL A 48 -3.66 7.27 21.54
N LEU A 49 -3.28 8.26 22.34
CA LEU A 49 -2.25 9.23 21.99
C LEU A 49 -0.88 8.64 22.28
N THR A 50 0.03 8.71 21.32
CA THR A 50 1.35 8.05 21.41
C THR A 50 2.43 8.92 22.07
N ALA A 51 2.16 10.21 22.31
CA ALA A 51 3.11 11.15 22.90
C ALA A 51 3.69 10.70 24.27
N HIS A 52 2.98 9.82 24.99
CA HIS A 52 3.40 9.28 26.28
C HIS A 52 3.84 7.81 26.23
N PHE A 53 3.94 7.22 25.03
CA PHE A 53 4.30 5.82 24.91
C PHE A 53 5.80 5.64 25.18
N PRO A 54 6.19 4.57 25.89
CA PRO A 54 7.60 4.22 26.00
C PRO A 54 8.16 3.95 24.61
N PHE A 55 9.48 4.15 24.46
CA PHE A 55 10.23 4.06 23.20
C PHE A 55 9.75 2.92 22.26
N PRO A 56 9.79 3.13 20.94
CA PRO A 56 9.24 2.26 19.88
C PRO A 56 9.57 0.76 19.94
N GLU A 57 10.58 0.31 20.70
CA GLU A 57 10.90 -1.12 20.87
C GLU A 57 9.77 -1.95 21.49
N GLN A 58 8.84 -1.33 22.22
CA GLN A 58 7.72 -2.03 22.88
C GLN A 58 6.35 -1.79 22.22
N THR A 59 6.28 -0.88 21.25
CA THR A 59 5.02 -0.46 20.62
C THR A 59 5.01 -0.79 19.13
N HIS A 60 4.98 -2.08 18.81
CA HIS A 60 4.69 -2.52 17.45
C HIS A 60 3.21 -2.28 17.11
N TYR A 61 2.96 -1.61 15.98
CA TYR A 61 1.64 -1.46 15.39
C TYR A 61 1.60 -2.01 13.97
N LEU A 62 0.41 -2.36 13.52
CA LEU A 62 0.13 -2.65 12.12
C LEU A 62 -0.65 -1.48 11.52
N ALA A 63 -0.55 -1.28 10.21
CA ALA A 63 -1.36 -0.30 9.48
C ALA A 63 -2.39 -1.01 8.60
N LEU A 64 -3.52 -0.36 8.32
CA LEU A 64 -4.54 -0.85 7.40
C LEU A 64 -4.59 -0.01 6.12
N SER A 65 -4.36 -0.66 4.99
CA SER A 65 -4.62 -0.14 3.64
C SER A 65 -5.95 -0.71 3.14
N HIS A 66 -6.92 0.17 2.87
CA HIS A 66 -8.27 -0.24 2.49
C HIS A 66 -8.97 0.79 1.59
N CYS A 67 -10.07 0.39 0.97
CA CYS A 67 -10.96 1.31 0.27
C CYS A 67 -11.99 1.88 1.24
N TRP A 68 -12.16 3.19 1.24
CA TRP A 68 -13.23 3.84 2.02
C TRP A 68 -14.62 3.57 1.42
N GLY A 69 -14.70 3.20 0.13
CA GLY A 69 -15.95 3.10 -0.62
C GLY A 69 -16.31 4.40 -1.34
N THR A 70 -17.23 4.32 -2.30
CA THR A 70 -17.90 5.48 -2.90
C THR A 70 -19.08 5.87 -2.01
N ASP A 71 -19.44 7.15 -1.91
CA ASP A 71 -20.55 7.72 -1.10
C ASP A 71 -21.94 7.10 -1.38
N SER A 72 -22.13 5.81 -1.13
CA SER A 72 -23.37 5.05 -1.28
C SER A 72 -24.20 5.06 0.02
N GLY A 73 -24.09 6.13 0.80
CA GLY A 73 -24.95 6.38 1.96
C GLY A 73 -24.61 5.58 3.22
N LYS A 74 -23.47 4.89 3.27
CA LYS A 74 -22.97 4.21 4.48
C LYS A 74 -21.71 4.89 5.00
N THR A 75 -21.79 5.42 6.22
CA THR A 75 -20.74 6.21 6.85
C THR A 75 -19.56 5.32 7.26
N VAL A 76 -18.41 5.47 6.60
CA VAL A 76 -17.13 4.99 7.15
C VAL A 76 -16.95 5.62 8.54
N THR A 77 -16.64 4.82 9.56
CA THR A 77 -16.34 5.37 10.88
C THR A 77 -15.13 6.28 10.78
N LYS A 78 -15.33 7.55 11.10
CA LYS A 78 -14.35 8.61 11.01
C LYS A 78 -14.16 9.27 12.37
N THR A 79 -12.96 9.76 12.61
CA THR A 79 -12.69 10.64 13.75
C THR A 79 -12.92 12.08 13.34
N MET A 80 -13.82 12.74 14.07
CA MET A 80 -14.08 14.17 13.97
C MET A 80 -13.65 14.80 15.28
N THR A 81 -13.45 16.11 15.28
CA THR A 81 -13.09 16.88 16.47
C THR A 81 -14.11 16.63 17.61
N SER A 82 -15.39 16.50 17.26
CA SER A 82 -16.47 16.22 18.20
C SER A 82 -16.49 14.78 18.74
N THR A 83 -16.04 13.79 17.96
CA THR A 83 -16.08 12.36 18.34
C THR A 83 -14.80 11.90 19.02
N LEU A 84 -13.69 12.63 18.86
CA LEU A 84 -12.38 12.29 19.40
C LEU A 84 -12.39 12.02 20.92
N PRO A 85 -12.99 12.86 21.80
CA PRO A 85 -12.98 12.60 23.24
C PRO A 85 -13.64 11.28 23.61
N ALA A 86 -14.74 10.93 22.95
CA ALA A 86 -15.42 9.66 23.16
C ALA A 86 -14.57 8.48 22.66
N GLN A 87 -13.99 8.59 21.46
CA GLN A 87 -13.17 7.55 20.85
C GLN A 87 -11.87 7.26 21.62
N LEU A 88 -11.31 8.25 22.34
CA LEU A 88 -10.17 8.07 23.25
C LEU A 88 -10.52 7.17 24.46
N GLN A 89 -11.78 7.17 24.88
CA GLN A 89 -12.28 6.30 25.95
C GLN A 89 -12.70 4.93 25.40
N ARG A 90 -13.51 4.93 24.34
CA ARG A 90 -14.08 3.74 23.71
C ARG A 90 -14.51 4.04 22.28
N ILE A 91 -14.19 3.12 21.38
CA ILE A 91 -14.80 3.00 20.06
C ILE A 91 -15.85 1.90 20.17
N ASP A 92 -17.07 2.20 19.72
CA ASP A 92 -18.11 1.18 19.69
C ASP A 92 -17.89 0.20 18.53
N ALA A 93 -17.61 -1.06 18.87
CA ALA A 93 -17.27 -2.08 17.89
C ALA A 93 -18.45 -2.41 16.96
N GLU A 94 -19.69 -2.28 17.44
CA GLU A 94 -20.89 -2.54 16.65
C GLU A 94 -21.08 -1.51 15.52
N SER A 95 -20.52 -0.31 15.69
CA SER A 95 -20.54 0.76 14.70
C SER A 95 -19.43 0.67 13.65
N LEU A 96 -18.48 -0.26 13.80
CA LEU A 96 -17.31 -0.36 12.92
C LEU A 96 -17.62 -1.16 11.65
N PRO A 97 -17.12 -0.70 10.49
CA PRO A 97 -17.16 -1.48 9.26
C PRO A 97 -16.48 -2.84 9.43
N LYS A 98 -16.95 -3.83 8.67
CA LYS A 98 -16.41 -5.20 8.71
C LYS A 98 -14.89 -5.23 8.48
N THR A 99 -14.38 -4.41 7.56
CA THR A 99 -12.94 -4.30 7.27
C THR A 99 -12.13 -3.88 8.50
N PHE A 100 -12.69 -3.02 9.36
CA PHE A 100 -12.01 -2.59 10.58
C PHE A 100 -12.04 -3.69 11.63
N LEU A 101 -13.18 -4.37 11.80
CA LEU A 101 -13.31 -5.51 12.70
C LEU A 101 -12.37 -6.65 12.33
N ASP A 102 -12.32 -7.01 11.05
CA ASP A 102 -11.41 -8.03 10.53
C ASP A 102 -9.95 -7.61 10.75
N ALA A 103 -9.59 -6.35 10.46
CA ALA A 103 -8.23 -5.85 10.70
C ALA A 103 -7.84 -5.90 12.18
N MET A 104 -8.74 -5.53 13.09
CA MET A 104 -8.53 -5.66 14.54
C MET A 104 -8.35 -7.13 14.96
N GLU A 105 -9.11 -8.05 14.36
CA GLU A 105 -8.94 -9.49 14.58
C GLU A 105 -7.58 -9.96 14.07
N VAL A 106 -7.14 -9.54 12.88
CA VAL A 106 -5.79 -9.84 12.37
C VAL A 106 -4.72 -9.40 13.36
N VAL A 107 -4.80 -8.16 13.86
CA VAL A 107 -3.85 -7.61 14.83
C VAL A 107 -3.80 -8.45 16.11
N ARG A 108 -4.97 -8.78 16.68
CA ARG A 108 -5.07 -9.64 17.88
C ARG A 108 -4.49 -11.03 17.64
N ARG A 109 -4.87 -11.67 16.52
CA ARG A 109 -4.43 -13.02 16.16
C ARG A 109 -2.94 -13.08 15.88
N LEU A 110 -2.34 -12.01 15.36
CA LEU A 110 -0.89 -11.87 15.17
C LEU A 110 -0.14 -11.61 16.49
N GLY A 111 -0.84 -11.31 17.59
CA GLY A 111 -0.23 -11.09 18.91
C GLY A 111 0.15 -9.63 19.19
N HIS A 112 -0.44 -8.69 18.45
CA HIS A 112 -0.22 -7.25 18.61
C HIS A 112 -1.47 -6.55 19.15
N ARG A 113 -1.31 -5.30 19.58
CA ARG A 113 -2.36 -4.53 20.25
C ARG A 113 -2.72 -3.23 19.54
N TYR A 114 -1.89 -2.77 18.62
CA TYR A 114 -2.01 -1.46 18.03
C TYR A 114 -2.23 -1.55 16.52
N LEU A 115 -3.17 -0.75 16.05
CA LEU A 115 -3.56 -0.64 14.65
C LEU A 115 -3.62 0.85 14.27
N TRP A 116 -3.15 1.19 13.08
CA TRP A 116 -3.36 2.50 12.48
C TRP A 116 -4.32 2.39 11.31
N ILE A 117 -5.33 3.25 11.29
CA ILE A 117 -6.32 3.39 10.21
C ILE A 117 -6.48 4.90 9.97
N ASP A 118 -6.24 5.35 8.75
CA ASP A 118 -6.29 6.76 8.34
C ASP A 118 -7.58 7.48 8.79
N SER A 119 -8.74 6.88 8.56
CA SER A 119 -10.04 7.49 8.89
C SER A 119 -10.27 7.70 10.39
N LEU A 120 -9.55 6.97 11.26
CA LEU A 120 -9.69 7.04 12.72
C LEU A 120 -8.47 7.68 13.41
N CYS A 121 -7.29 7.59 12.82
CA CYS A 121 -6.06 8.14 13.39
C CYS A 121 -5.77 9.56 12.92
N ILE A 122 -6.54 10.07 11.94
CA ILE A 122 -6.48 11.45 11.46
C ILE A 122 -7.84 12.10 11.72
N ILE A 123 -7.84 13.33 12.23
CA ILE A 123 -9.05 14.11 12.49
C ILE A 123 -9.55 14.68 11.15
N GLN A 124 -10.69 14.19 10.66
CA GLN A 124 -11.12 14.40 9.28
C GLN A 124 -11.69 15.80 9.00
N ASP A 125 -12.10 16.51 10.04
CA ASP A 125 -12.60 17.89 9.97
C ASP A 125 -11.56 18.93 10.42
N ASP A 126 -10.32 18.53 10.71
CA ASP A 126 -9.21 19.42 11.08
C ASP A 126 -8.12 19.42 10.01
N LYS A 127 -8.06 20.51 9.23
CA LYS A 127 -7.06 20.69 8.17
C LYS A 127 -5.63 20.68 8.69
N LYS A 128 -5.38 21.24 9.88
CA LYS A 128 -4.03 21.31 10.46
C LYS A 128 -3.56 19.94 10.90
N ASP A 129 -4.44 19.15 11.51
CA ASP A 129 -4.16 17.76 11.85
C ASP A 129 -3.88 16.93 10.59
N PHE A 130 -4.72 17.08 9.56
CA PHE A 130 -4.51 16.43 8.27
C PHE A 130 -3.15 16.76 7.66
N GLU A 131 -2.74 18.03 7.61
CA GLU A 131 -1.44 18.44 7.07
C GLU A 131 -0.26 17.77 7.80
N VAL A 132 -0.33 17.69 9.13
CA VAL A 132 0.69 17.02 9.96
C VAL A 132 0.74 15.52 9.69
N GLU A 133 -0.39 14.83 9.75
CA GLU A 133 -0.46 13.37 9.56
C GLU A 133 -0.13 12.97 8.12
N CYS A 134 -0.61 13.72 7.14
CA CYS A 134 -0.33 13.52 5.71
C CYS A 134 1.16 13.67 5.40
N SER A 135 1.82 14.69 5.97
CA SER A 135 3.26 14.91 5.78
C SER A 135 4.12 13.76 6.32
N SER A 136 3.64 13.06 7.36
CA SER A 136 4.33 11.95 8.02
C SER A 136 3.81 10.58 7.59
N MET A 137 2.87 10.50 6.64
CA MET A 137 2.23 9.23 6.25
C MET A 137 3.23 8.19 5.74
N HIS A 138 4.29 8.63 5.07
CA HIS A 138 5.39 7.75 4.66
C HIS A 138 6.10 7.08 5.84
N LEU A 139 6.24 7.77 6.98
CA LEU A 139 6.77 7.21 8.22
C LEU A 139 5.78 6.24 8.85
N VAL A 140 4.47 6.57 8.86
CA VAL A 140 3.43 5.66 9.39
C VAL A 140 3.51 4.28 8.76
N TYR A 141 3.61 4.20 7.43
CA TYR A 141 3.68 2.91 6.76
C TYR A 141 5.08 2.28 6.81
N SER A 142 6.15 3.08 6.71
CA SER A 142 7.52 2.53 6.76
C SER A 142 7.95 2.03 8.14
N GLN A 143 7.33 2.53 9.21
CA GLN A 143 7.59 2.12 10.60
C GLN A 143 6.57 1.11 11.14
N ALA A 144 5.48 0.84 10.39
CA ALA A 144 4.56 -0.23 10.75
C ALA A 144 5.27 -1.59 10.69
N LEU A 145 4.97 -2.46 11.66
CA LEU A 145 5.50 -3.84 11.66
C LEU A 145 5.11 -4.58 10.39
N CYS A 146 3.84 -4.42 10.00
CA CYS A 146 3.23 -4.99 8.81
C CYS A 146 2.00 -4.16 8.43
N THR A 147 1.76 -4.01 7.13
CA THR A 147 0.54 -3.41 6.61
C THR A 147 -0.42 -4.49 6.16
N ILE A 148 -1.65 -4.43 6.66
CA ILE A 148 -2.77 -5.26 6.25
C ILE A 148 -3.41 -4.59 5.05
N VAL A 149 -3.56 -5.31 3.94
CA VAL A 149 -4.24 -4.80 2.74
C VAL A 149 -5.52 -5.61 2.54
N ALA A 150 -6.68 -4.96 2.71
CA ALA A 150 -7.99 -5.52 2.40
C ALA A 150 -8.23 -5.48 0.89
N ALA A 151 -7.44 -6.26 0.13
CA ALA A 151 -7.23 -6.06 -1.30
C ALA A 151 -8.50 -6.20 -2.15
N ASP A 152 -9.39 -7.13 -1.82
CA ASP A 152 -10.64 -7.37 -2.58
C ASP A 152 -11.84 -6.54 -2.08
N SER A 153 -11.68 -5.78 -0.99
CA SER A 153 -12.77 -4.98 -0.41
C SER A 153 -12.92 -3.65 -1.16
N PRO A 154 -14.04 -3.39 -1.86
CA PRO A 154 -14.26 -2.12 -2.56
C PRO A 154 -14.60 -0.97 -1.59
N ASP A 155 -14.96 -1.29 -0.35
CA ASP A 155 -15.38 -0.37 0.70
C ASP A 155 -15.06 -0.92 2.11
N GLY A 156 -15.61 -0.30 3.15
CA GLY A 156 -15.47 -0.73 4.54
C GLY A 156 -16.21 -2.02 4.91
N ASP A 157 -17.13 -2.51 4.09
CA ASP A 157 -18.02 -3.63 4.43
C ASP A 157 -17.55 -4.98 3.85
N GLY A 158 -16.67 -4.99 2.85
CA GLY A 158 -16.18 -6.23 2.23
C GLY A 158 -15.38 -7.12 3.19
N GLY A 159 -14.56 -6.52 4.06
CA GLY A 159 -13.75 -7.24 5.04
C GLY A 159 -12.40 -7.72 4.50
N CYS A 160 -11.59 -8.30 5.39
CA CYS A 160 -10.40 -9.06 5.01
C CYS A 160 -10.71 -10.56 4.82
N PHE A 161 -11.78 -11.05 5.45
CA PHE A 161 -12.12 -12.47 5.45
C PHE A 161 -13.26 -12.75 4.46
N VAL A 162 -12.87 -13.19 3.28
CA VAL A 162 -13.78 -13.62 2.21
C VAL A 162 -13.83 -15.16 2.17
N PRO A 163 -15.01 -15.77 1.98
CA PRO A 163 -15.11 -17.22 1.77
C PRO A 163 -14.33 -17.63 0.52
N ARG A 164 -13.38 -18.56 0.68
CA ARG A 164 -12.55 -19.10 -0.42
C ARG A 164 -12.92 -20.54 -0.72
N ASN A 165 -12.71 -20.96 -1.96
CA ASN A 165 -12.85 -22.36 -2.34
C ASN A 165 -11.73 -23.19 -1.67
N PRO A 166 -12.05 -24.14 -0.77
CA PRO A 166 -11.03 -24.93 -0.06
C PRO A 166 -10.13 -25.74 -0.99
N LEU A 167 -10.63 -26.13 -2.17
CA LEU A 167 -9.85 -26.86 -3.19
C LEU A 167 -8.76 -25.99 -3.82
N MET A 168 -8.89 -24.66 -3.71
CA MET A 168 -7.93 -23.69 -4.22
C MET A 168 -6.95 -23.21 -3.15
N ALA A 169 -7.19 -23.55 -1.88
CA ALA A 169 -6.40 -23.08 -0.75
C ALA A 169 -5.13 -23.91 -0.49
N LYS A 170 -5.07 -25.15 -0.97
CA LYS A 170 -3.94 -26.06 -0.72
C LYS A 170 -3.52 -26.82 -1.98
N PRO A 171 -2.22 -27.02 -2.19
CA PRO A 171 -1.74 -27.95 -3.20
C PRO A 171 -2.23 -29.37 -2.92
N TYR A 172 -2.59 -30.10 -3.97
CA TYR A 172 -2.98 -31.50 -3.87
C TYR A 172 -1.77 -32.38 -4.16
N ARG A 173 -1.37 -33.20 -3.18
CA ARG A 173 -0.29 -34.18 -3.36
C ARG A 173 -0.91 -35.47 -3.87
N LEU A 174 -0.42 -35.96 -5.02
CA LEU A 174 -0.87 -37.25 -5.54
C LEU A 174 -0.39 -38.38 -4.61
N PRO A 175 -1.18 -39.44 -4.44
CA PRO A 175 -0.69 -40.68 -3.86
C PRO A 175 0.41 -41.25 -4.77
N ASN A 176 1.55 -41.61 -4.17
CA ASN A 176 2.70 -42.12 -4.89
C ASN A 176 3.14 -43.48 -4.32
N GLU A 177 3.61 -44.35 -5.20
CA GLU A 177 4.35 -45.57 -4.82
C GLU A 177 5.76 -45.21 -4.30
N PRO A 178 6.42 -46.07 -3.50
CA PRO A 178 7.67 -45.76 -2.80
C PRO A 178 8.84 -45.28 -3.70
N ASP A 179 8.85 -45.69 -4.96
CA ASP A 179 9.92 -45.41 -5.92
C ASP A 179 9.59 -44.26 -6.92
N GLU A 180 8.43 -43.60 -6.76
CA GLU A 180 7.99 -42.53 -7.67
C GLU A 180 8.21 -41.12 -7.10
N ALA A 181 8.68 -40.21 -7.96
CA ALA A 181 8.88 -38.80 -7.61
C ALA A 181 7.56 -38.13 -7.15
N GLN A 182 7.56 -37.52 -5.97
CA GLN A 182 6.39 -36.85 -5.39
C GLN A 182 5.82 -35.77 -6.33
N VAL A 183 4.58 -35.96 -6.79
CA VAL A 183 3.89 -34.97 -7.63
C VAL A 183 2.94 -34.14 -6.78
N THR A 184 3.10 -32.82 -6.84
CA THR A 184 2.19 -31.86 -6.19
C THR A 184 1.52 -30.98 -7.24
N ILE A 185 0.19 -31.00 -7.26
CA ILE A 185 -0.64 -30.18 -8.14
C ILE A 185 -0.97 -28.87 -7.43
N TYR A 186 -0.60 -27.75 -8.07
CA TYR A 186 -0.90 -26.41 -7.56
C TYR A 186 -2.06 -25.80 -8.33
N PRO A 187 -2.99 -25.11 -7.64
CA PRO A 187 -3.89 -24.15 -8.27
C PRO A 187 -3.17 -23.19 -9.23
N ASN A 188 -3.66 -23.06 -10.46
CA ASN A 188 -3.10 -22.10 -11.42
C ASN A 188 -3.77 -20.73 -11.27
N PHE A 189 -3.19 -19.89 -10.42
CA PHE A 189 -3.62 -18.50 -10.26
C PHE A 189 -2.89 -17.51 -11.18
N GLY A 190 -2.06 -18.01 -12.11
CA GLY A 190 -1.16 -17.19 -12.90
C GLY A 190 -0.07 -16.50 -12.06
N PRO A 191 0.58 -15.46 -12.62
CA PRO A 191 1.63 -14.72 -11.92
C PRO A 191 1.14 -14.08 -10.60
N TRP A 192 1.98 -14.11 -9.56
CA TRP A 192 1.69 -13.54 -8.22
C TRP A 192 1.15 -12.11 -8.32
N VAL A 193 1.73 -11.30 -9.21
CA VAL A 193 1.31 -9.92 -9.50
C VAL A 193 -0.19 -9.77 -9.82
N LEU A 194 -0.77 -10.69 -10.60
CA LEU A 194 -2.16 -10.59 -11.00
C LEU A 194 -3.11 -10.78 -9.82
N GLY A 195 -2.69 -11.52 -8.79
CA GLY A 195 -3.45 -11.72 -7.57
C GLY A 195 -3.63 -10.43 -6.78
N ILE A 196 -2.64 -9.54 -6.81
CA ILE A 196 -2.73 -8.23 -6.15
C ILE A 196 -3.42 -7.19 -7.05
N GLN A 197 -3.04 -7.05 -8.32
CA GLN A 197 -3.48 -5.94 -9.19
C GLN A 197 -4.99 -5.87 -9.44
N ARG A 198 -5.71 -6.99 -9.30
CA ARG A 198 -7.16 -7.04 -9.52
C ARG A 198 -7.94 -6.33 -8.42
N GLY A 199 -7.35 -6.16 -7.23
CA GLY A 199 -8.04 -5.60 -6.08
C GLY A 199 -8.38 -4.11 -6.25
N PRO A 200 -9.57 -3.64 -5.82
CA PRO A 200 -9.95 -2.24 -5.86
C PRO A 200 -8.96 -1.30 -5.15
N VAL A 201 -8.30 -1.75 -4.08
CA VAL A 201 -7.31 -0.96 -3.32
C VAL A 201 -6.18 -0.44 -4.21
N PHE A 202 -5.72 -1.25 -5.17
CA PHE A 202 -4.60 -0.87 -6.05
C PHE A 202 -4.94 0.20 -7.08
N ARG A 203 -6.23 0.55 -7.19
CA ARG A 203 -6.72 1.65 -8.01
C ARG A 203 -6.72 2.98 -7.23
N ARG A 204 -6.48 3.01 -5.92
CA ARG A 204 -6.44 4.25 -5.12
C ARG A 204 -5.02 4.84 -5.08
N GLY A 205 -4.90 6.15 -5.29
CA GLY A 205 -3.61 6.85 -5.36
C GLY A 205 -2.77 6.70 -4.09
N TRP A 206 -3.38 6.97 -2.92
CA TRP A 206 -2.75 6.82 -1.61
C TRP A 206 -2.16 5.42 -1.39
N CYS A 207 -2.88 4.37 -1.77
CA CYS A 207 -2.48 2.97 -1.56
C CYS A 207 -1.18 2.56 -2.28
N LEU A 208 -0.71 3.33 -3.27
CA LEU A 208 0.65 3.14 -3.79
C LEU A 208 1.69 3.44 -2.72
N GLN A 209 1.61 4.62 -2.09
CA GLN A 209 2.55 5.04 -1.05
C GLN A 209 2.51 4.06 0.13
N GLU A 210 1.30 3.67 0.54
CA GLU A 210 1.07 2.73 1.64
C GLU A 210 1.85 1.42 1.40
N ARG A 211 1.73 0.83 0.20
CA ARG A 211 2.45 -0.39 -0.17
C ARG A 211 3.95 -0.18 -0.32
N GLU A 212 4.40 0.85 -1.01
CA GLU A 212 5.82 1.09 -1.30
C GLU A 212 6.63 1.36 -0.02
N MET A 213 6.03 2.05 0.95
CA MET A 213 6.69 2.38 2.21
C MET A 213 6.78 1.19 3.17
N SER A 214 5.75 0.35 3.19
CA SER A 214 5.60 -0.74 4.17
C SER A 214 6.70 -1.79 4.09
N PRO A 215 7.50 -2.07 5.12
CA PRO A 215 8.54 -3.11 5.03
C PRO A 215 7.96 -4.51 4.77
N ARG A 216 6.73 -4.75 5.23
CA ARG A 216 5.99 -6.01 5.17
C ARG A 216 4.53 -5.75 4.86
N VAL A 217 3.94 -6.54 3.98
CA VAL A 217 2.56 -6.40 3.52
C VAL A 217 1.87 -7.76 3.48
N LEU A 218 0.71 -7.85 4.14
CA LEU A 218 -0.20 -8.99 4.09
C LEU A 218 -1.42 -8.62 3.26
N HIS A 219 -1.53 -9.22 2.08
CA HIS A 219 -2.65 -9.02 1.18
C HIS A 219 -3.74 -10.07 1.43
N TYR A 220 -4.89 -9.60 1.93
CA TYR A 220 -6.11 -10.38 1.97
C TYR A 220 -6.84 -10.21 0.63
N THR A 221 -6.50 -11.10 -0.31
CA THR A 221 -7.10 -11.10 -1.66
C THR A 221 -8.32 -12.01 -1.72
N ARG A 222 -9.04 -11.94 -2.84
CA ARG A 222 -10.19 -12.81 -3.13
C ARG A 222 -9.86 -14.28 -2.97
N ASP A 223 -8.72 -14.68 -3.54
CA ASP A 223 -8.44 -16.09 -3.80
C ASP A 223 -7.54 -16.71 -2.73
N ARG A 224 -6.72 -15.91 -2.05
CA ARG A 224 -5.69 -16.39 -1.11
C ARG A 224 -5.09 -15.29 -0.26
N LEU A 225 -4.46 -15.67 0.85
CA LEU A 225 -3.56 -14.81 1.60
C LEU A 225 -2.22 -14.73 0.87
N MET A 226 -1.73 -13.51 0.64
CA MET A 226 -0.45 -13.29 -0.04
C MET A 226 0.47 -12.41 0.80
N TRP A 227 1.76 -12.69 0.70
CA TRP A 227 2.82 -11.99 1.44
C TRP A 227 3.76 -11.28 0.47
N GLU A 228 4.13 -10.07 0.85
CA GLU A 228 5.21 -9.32 0.22
C GLU A 228 6.03 -8.58 1.27
N CYS A 229 7.35 -8.68 1.20
CA CYS A 229 8.27 -7.79 1.92
C CYS A 229 9.26 -7.17 0.92
N ARG A 230 10.32 -6.50 1.41
CA ARG A 230 11.32 -5.88 0.53
C ARG A 230 12.17 -6.90 -0.25
N GLU A 231 12.32 -8.12 0.29
CA GLU A 231 13.21 -9.13 -0.28
C GLU A 231 12.48 -10.32 -0.91
N CYS A 232 11.29 -10.67 -0.42
CA CYS A 232 10.61 -11.91 -0.77
C CYS A 232 9.11 -11.71 -1.02
N THR A 233 8.51 -12.65 -1.75
CA THR A 233 7.06 -12.83 -1.86
C THR A 233 6.68 -14.27 -1.52
N ALA A 234 5.44 -14.48 -1.08
CA ALA A 234 4.86 -15.80 -0.87
C ALA A 234 3.34 -15.75 -1.00
N ALA A 235 2.69 -16.91 -0.98
CA ALA A 235 1.23 -17.02 -0.94
C ALA A 235 0.82 -18.29 -0.18
N GLU A 236 -0.44 -18.39 0.25
CA GLU A 236 -0.88 -19.54 1.05
C GLU A 236 -0.71 -20.88 0.33
N ASP A 237 -0.83 -20.89 -1.00
CA ASP A 237 -0.65 -22.06 -1.86
C ASP A 237 0.82 -22.41 -2.12
N LYS A 238 1.74 -21.47 -1.92
CA LYS A 238 3.21 -21.61 -2.03
C LYS A 238 3.87 -20.85 -0.87
N PRO A 239 3.86 -21.45 0.33
CA PRO A 239 4.23 -20.76 1.56
C PRO A 239 5.71 -20.41 1.66
N GLU A 240 6.56 -21.03 0.86
CA GLU A 240 8.00 -20.76 0.83
C GLU A 240 8.27 -19.33 0.37
N LEU A 241 9.10 -18.61 1.14
CA LEU A 241 9.52 -17.25 0.77
C LEU A 241 10.41 -17.31 -0.46
N ALA A 242 9.88 -16.83 -1.59
CA ALA A 242 10.63 -16.72 -2.83
C ALA A 242 11.30 -15.35 -2.90
N ALA A 243 12.63 -15.34 -3.03
CA ALA A 243 13.38 -14.11 -3.25
C ALA A 243 12.86 -13.38 -4.50
N LYS A 244 12.66 -12.07 -4.37
CA LYS A 244 12.39 -11.18 -5.49
C LYS A 244 13.63 -11.18 -6.38
N LYS A 245 13.60 -11.91 -7.49
CA LYS A 245 14.65 -11.80 -8.51
C LYS A 245 14.68 -10.32 -8.95
N GLN A 246 15.84 -9.67 -8.81
CA GLN A 246 16.07 -8.25 -9.09
C GLN A 246 15.59 -7.80 -10.49
N THR A 247 15.33 -8.73 -11.38
CA THR A 247 14.75 -8.47 -12.70
C THR A 247 13.85 -9.65 -13.09
N ASN A 248 12.61 -9.70 -12.59
CA ASN A 248 11.60 -10.42 -13.35
C ASN A 248 11.38 -9.65 -14.65
N GLU A 249 12.09 -10.02 -15.72
CA GLU A 249 11.94 -9.43 -17.06
C GLU A 249 10.48 -9.50 -17.57
N SER A 250 9.69 -10.45 -17.04
CA SER A 250 8.25 -10.55 -17.27
C SER A 250 7.38 -9.61 -16.39
N LEU A 251 7.89 -9.10 -15.25
CA LEU A 251 7.22 -8.07 -14.44
C LEU A 251 7.54 -6.66 -14.93
N ALA A 252 8.64 -6.46 -15.67
CA ALA A 252 8.98 -5.17 -16.26
C ALA A 252 7.89 -4.64 -17.21
N ALA A 253 7.07 -5.53 -17.79
CA ALA A 253 5.90 -5.17 -18.59
C ALA A 253 4.68 -4.70 -17.75
N HIS A 254 4.66 -4.96 -16.45
CA HIS A 254 3.56 -4.63 -15.54
C HIS A 254 4.07 -3.89 -14.29
N LEU A 255 4.67 -2.72 -14.56
CA LEU A 255 5.33 -1.77 -13.65
C LEU A 255 4.56 -1.40 -12.37
N SER A 256 3.27 -1.70 -12.24
CA SER A 256 2.51 -1.52 -10.99
C SER A 256 2.76 -2.61 -9.94
N SER A 257 3.64 -3.58 -10.21
CA SER A 257 3.86 -4.76 -9.37
C SER A 257 5.23 -4.88 -8.71
N ALA A 258 6.27 -4.28 -9.29
CA ALA A 258 7.54 -4.15 -8.60
C ALA A 258 7.39 -3.06 -7.54
N ARG A 259 7.78 -3.35 -6.30
CA ARG A 259 8.02 -2.30 -5.31
C ARG A 259 9.24 -1.50 -5.74
N LEU A 260 8.98 -0.38 -6.41
CA LEU A 260 10.01 0.40 -7.09
C LEU A 260 11.03 0.92 -6.08
N LEU A 261 10.62 1.25 -4.86
CA LEU A 261 11.52 1.75 -3.83
C LEU A 261 12.42 0.67 -3.20
N ASP A 262 12.13 -0.61 -3.35
CA ASP A 262 12.93 -1.69 -2.74
C ASP A 262 14.29 -1.88 -3.45
N ASP A 263 14.36 -1.56 -4.74
CA ASP A 263 15.59 -1.68 -5.52
C ASP A 263 16.59 -0.57 -5.12
N LYS A 264 17.87 -0.92 -4.99
CA LYS A 264 18.96 0.03 -4.69
C LYS A 264 19.37 0.81 -5.93
N ASP A 265 19.18 0.28 -7.14
CA ASP A 265 19.47 1.01 -8.37
C ASP A 265 18.43 2.12 -8.58
N LEU A 266 18.91 3.35 -8.76
CA LEU A 266 18.08 4.52 -9.03
C LEU A 266 17.56 4.55 -10.47
N HIS A 267 18.18 3.75 -11.35
CA HIS A 267 17.78 3.59 -12.73
C HIS A 267 17.18 2.21 -12.97
N ALA A 268 16.01 2.18 -13.58
CA ALA A 268 15.41 0.93 -14.00
C ALA A 268 15.65 0.71 -15.49
N VAL A 269 16.08 -0.49 -15.88
CA VAL A 269 16.26 -0.84 -17.29
C VAL A 269 14.89 -1.07 -17.93
N SER A 270 14.59 -0.33 -18.99
CA SER A 270 13.44 -0.56 -19.86
C SER A 270 13.88 -1.24 -21.15
N LYS A 271 13.38 -2.45 -21.41
CA LYS A 271 13.42 -3.05 -22.75
C LYS A 271 12.17 -2.56 -23.48
N LEU A 272 12.23 -1.36 -24.07
CA LEU A 272 11.26 -1.03 -25.12
C LEU A 272 11.47 -2.01 -26.28
N ALA A 273 10.47 -2.25 -27.13
CA ALA A 273 10.42 -3.28 -28.17
C ALA A 273 11.51 -3.20 -29.28
N SER A 274 12.59 -2.46 -29.07
CA SER A 274 13.78 -2.36 -29.93
C SER A 274 15.06 -2.57 -29.10
N ARG A 275 16.16 -2.92 -29.77
CA ARG A 275 17.45 -3.38 -29.21
C ARG A 275 18.22 -2.35 -28.34
N VAL A 276 17.56 -1.34 -27.81
CA VAL A 276 18.15 -0.26 -27.00
C VAL A 276 17.69 -0.38 -25.55
N GLN A 277 18.63 -0.63 -24.64
CA GLN A 277 18.38 -0.54 -23.20
C GLN A 277 18.37 0.93 -22.81
N LEU A 278 17.18 1.47 -22.50
CA LEU A 278 17.06 2.82 -21.95
C LEU A 278 17.00 2.73 -20.43
N LYS A 279 17.89 3.48 -19.76
CA LYS A 279 17.80 3.73 -18.32
C LYS A 279 16.67 4.73 -18.09
N SER A 280 15.57 4.30 -17.46
CA SER A 280 14.53 5.21 -16.99
C SER A 280 14.80 5.60 -15.55
N HIS A 281 14.54 6.86 -15.19
CA HIS A 281 14.64 7.28 -13.81
C HIS A 281 13.50 6.61 -13.02
N LYS A 282 13.81 6.00 -11.88
CA LYS A 282 12.82 5.24 -11.10
C LYS A 282 11.58 6.05 -10.75
N TRP A 283 11.77 7.35 -10.52
CA TRP A 283 10.66 8.29 -10.33
C TRP A 283 9.66 8.28 -11.48
N ASP A 284 10.13 8.23 -12.73
CA ASP A 284 9.27 8.30 -13.91
C ASP A 284 8.27 7.15 -13.88
N ARG A 285 8.76 5.93 -13.63
CA ARG A 285 7.91 4.73 -13.50
C ARG A 285 6.94 4.81 -12.32
N LEU A 286 7.39 5.41 -11.22
CA LEU A 286 6.58 5.57 -10.01
C LEU A 286 5.46 6.58 -10.24
N ALA A 287 5.76 7.72 -10.85
CA ALA A 287 4.80 8.74 -11.25
C ALA A 287 3.83 8.22 -12.33
N GLU A 288 4.29 7.46 -13.31
CA GLU A 288 3.44 6.78 -14.30
C GLU A 288 2.48 5.78 -13.63
N ALA A 289 2.98 4.92 -12.74
CA ALA A 289 2.15 3.98 -12.01
C ALA A 289 1.13 4.71 -11.12
N TYR A 290 1.56 5.77 -10.45
CA TYR A 290 0.71 6.62 -9.62
C TYR A 290 -0.40 7.31 -10.42
N SER A 291 -0.07 7.90 -11.57
CA SER A 291 -1.02 8.62 -12.44
C SER A 291 -2.18 7.76 -12.97
N ARG A 292 -2.01 6.43 -12.99
CA ARG A 292 -3.05 5.46 -13.38
C ARG A 292 -4.08 5.20 -12.28
N ARG A 293 -3.85 5.72 -11.07
CA ARG A 293 -4.70 5.51 -9.90
C ARG A 293 -5.61 6.71 -9.70
N ARG A 294 -6.75 6.44 -9.06
CA ARG A 294 -7.81 7.40 -8.73
C ARG A 294 -7.58 8.00 -7.35
N LEU A 295 -7.80 9.30 -7.26
CA LEU A 295 -7.91 10.02 -5.99
C LEU A 295 -9.36 10.45 -5.82
N SER A 296 -9.89 10.33 -4.60
CA SER A 296 -11.20 10.88 -4.27
C SER A 296 -11.15 12.41 -4.15
N VAL A 297 -10.00 12.94 -3.71
CA VAL A 297 -9.74 14.37 -3.54
C VAL A 297 -8.58 14.74 -4.46
N VAL A 298 -8.83 15.57 -5.46
CA VAL A 298 -7.81 15.87 -6.48
C VAL A 298 -6.63 16.68 -5.92
N THR A 299 -6.88 17.53 -4.93
CA THR A 299 -5.83 18.33 -4.26
C THR A 299 -4.81 17.46 -3.53
N ASP A 300 -5.11 16.17 -3.26
CA ASP A 300 -4.18 15.23 -2.63
C ASP A 300 -3.09 14.72 -3.57
N LYS A 301 -3.10 15.11 -4.86
CA LYS A 301 -2.26 14.46 -5.86
C LYS A 301 -0.75 14.57 -5.63
N LEU A 302 -0.26 15.75 -5.29
CA LEU A 302 1.16 15.91 -4.92
C LEU A 302 1.44 15.43 -3.50
N PRO A 303 0.60 15.74 -2.48
CA PRO A 303 0.75 15.18 -1.14
C PRO A 303 0.88 13.65 -1.12
N ALA A 304 0.03 12.93 -1.86
CA ALA A 304 -0.02 11.47 -1.86
C ALA A 304 1.16 10.77 -2.52
N ILE A 305 1.99 11.47 -3.28
CA ILE A 305 3.24 10.94 -3.85
C ILE A 305 4.49 11.51 -3.16
N SER A 306 4.35 12.61 -2.41
CA SER A 306 5.47 13.35 -1.81
C SER A 306 6.36 12.51 -0.89
N GLY A 307 5.78 11.57 -0.14
CA GLY A 307 6.53 10.63 0.68
C GLY A 307 7.51 9.78 -0.12
N MET A 308 7.08 9.28 -1.29
CA MET A 308 7.94 8.52 -2.20
C MET A 308 9.03 9.39 -2.82
N ALA A 309 8.72 10.66 -3.10
CA ALA A 309 9.73 11.61 -3.55
C ALA A 309 10.81 11.80 -2.47
N ARG A 310 10.42 12.02 -1.21
CA ARG A 310 11.35 12.20 -0.08
C ARG A 310 12.32 11.04 0.06
N VAL A 311 11.82 9.80 0.03
CA VAL A 311 12.68 8.60 0.12
C VAL A 311 13.68 8.50 -1.03
N LEU A 312 13.31 8.95 -2.24
CA LEU A 312 14.24 8.99 -3.37
C LEU A 312 15.27 10.13 -3.22
N ALA A 313 14.86 11.30 -2.72
CA ALA A 313 15.76 12.42 -2.46
C ALA A 313 16.84 12.08 -1.41
N GLU A 314 16.53 11.23 -0.42
CA GLU A 314 17.51 10.74 0.56
C GLU A 314 18.63 9.90 -0.09
N ARG A 315 18.32 9.18 -1.18
CA ARG A 315 19.29 8.34 -1.91
C ARG A 315 20.06 9.12 -2.97
N GLN A 316 19.39 10.09 -3.59
CA GLN A 316 19.97 10.97 -4.59
C GLN A 316 19.42 12.39 -4.34
N PRO A 317 20.17 13.22 -3.58
CA PRO A 317 19.75 14.58 -3.31
C PRO A 317 19.56 15.36 -4.61
N ASP A 318 18.33 15.82 -4.83
CA ASP A 318 17.94 16.71 -5.93
C ASP A 318 16.76 17.57 -5.45
N GLU A 319 16.56 18.71 -6.10
CA GLU A 319 15.46 19.61 -5.80
C GLU A 319 14.17 19.05 -6.39
N TYR A 320 13.27 18.60 -5.51
CA TYR A 320 11.93 18.17 -5.87
C TYR A 320 11.04 19.40 -6.12
N LEU A 321 10.51 19.50 -7.33
CA LEU A 321 9.55 20.54 -7.71
C LEU A 321 8.13 19.97 -7.61
N ALA A 322 7.19 20.47 -8.41
CA ALA A 322 5.84 19.92 -8.49
C ALA A 322 5.81 18.62 -9.30
N GLY A 323 6.24 17.49 -8.71
CA GLY A 323 6.15 16.18 -9.36
C GLY A 323 7.34 15.80 -10.23
N ILE A 324 8.37 16.64 -10.34
CA ILE A 324 9.56 16.37 -11.15
C ILE A 324 10.82 16.79 -10.41
N TRP A 325 11.97 16.26 -10.85
CA TRP A 325 13.28 16.53 -10.30
C TRP A 325 14.02 17.57 -11.13
N LYS A 326 14.61 18.59 -10.50
CA LYS A 326 15.32 19.67 -11.21
C LYS A 326 16.52 19.16 -12.00
N GLY A 327 17.28 18.21 -11.47
CA GLY A 327 18.39 17.55 -12.16
C GLY A 327 17.97 16.75 -13.40
N ASN A 328 16.69 16.41 -13.53
CA ASN A 328 16.12 15.72 -14.69
C ASN A 328 14.99 16.52 -15.35
N LEU A 329 15.09 17.86 -15.34
CA LEU A 329 14.02 18.76 -15.77
C LEU A 329 13.55 18.49 -17.21
N PHE A 330 14.47 18.30 -18.15
CA PHE A 330 14.12 18.05 -19.56
C PHE A 330 13.23 16.82 -19.71
N LYS A 331 13.58 15.70 -19.06
CA LYS A 331 12.78 14.49 -19.10
C LYS A 331 11.48 14.65 -18.30
N GLY A 332 11.56 15.27 -17.13
CA GLY A 332 10.40 15.56 -16.27
C GLY A 332 9.34 16.41 -16.96
N LEU A 333 9.72 17.27 -17.90
CA LEU A 333 8.82 18.04 -18.76
C LEU A 333 8.36 17.29 -20.02
N SER A 334 9.05 16.20 -20.38
CA SER A 334 8.77 15.39 -21.57
C SER A 334 7.78 14.26 -21.26
N TRP A 335 6.57 14.62 -20.82
CA TRP A 335 5.50 13.67 -20.55
C TRP A 335 4.31 13.89 -21.50
N PHE A 336 3.52 12.83 -21.72
CA PHE A 336 2.30 12.91 -22.51
C PHE A 336 1.19 12.07 -21.89
N PRO A 337 -0.09 12.43 -22.10
CA PRO A 337 -1.22 11.68 -21.59
C PRO A 337 -1.38 10.37 -22.37
N HIS A 338 -1.61 9.28 -21.65
CA HIS A 338 -1.84 7.96 -22.24
C HIS A 338 -3.32 7.58 -22.15
N LYS A 339 -3.94 7.26 -23.30
CA LYS A 339 -5.34 6.80 -23.33
C LYS A 339 -5.44 5.41 -22.70
N SER A 340 -6.16 5.29 -21.59
CA SER A 340 -6.50 4.00 -20.98
C SER A 340 -7.97 3.69 -21.16
N ARG A 341 -8.30 2.42 -21.46
CA ARG A 341 -9.71 1.94 -21.50
C ARG A 341 -10.40 2.05 -20.14
N ASP A 342 -9.65 1.93 -19.05
CA ASP A 342 -10.16 2.00 -17.66
C ASP A 342 -10.21 3.43 -17.08
N HIS A 343 -9.65 4.38 -17.82
CA HIS A 343 -9.56 5.80 -17.46
C HIS A 343 -9.77 6.64 -18.73
N PRO A 344 -11.00 6.72 -19.27
CA PRO A 344 -11.29 7.61 -20.37
C PRO A 344 -10.91 9.03 -19.93
N ALA A 345 -10.00 9.66 -20.67
CA ALA A 345 -9.50 10.98 -20.35
C ALA A 345 -10.68 11.93 -20.09
N LEU A 346 -10.71 12.58 -18.92
CA LEU A 346 -11.72 13.60 -18.59
C LEU A 346 -11.53 14.88 -19.42
N VAL A 347 -10.48 14.96 -20.24
CA VAL A 347 -10.12 16.13 -21.04
C VAL A 347 -10.37 15.84 -22.53
N PRO A 348 -11.37 16.49 -23.16
CA PRO A 348 -11.58 16.44 -24.59
C PRO A 348 -10.31 16.88 -25.34
N ALA A 349 -10.07 16.30 -26.52
CA ALA A 349 -8.86 16.49 -27.33
C ALA A 349 -8.58 17.94 -27.80
N GLY A 350 -9.38 18.93 -27.39
CA GLY A 350 -9.30 20.33 -27.83
C GLY A 350 -8.68 21.34 -26.85
N SER A 351 -8.35 20.97 -25.61
CA SER A 351 -7.80 21.90 -24.60
C SER A 351 -6.52 21.36 -23.97
N TRP A 352 -5.44 21.35 -24.77
CA TRP A 352 -4.10 21.06 -24.29
C TRP A 352 -3.28 22.36 -24.13
N PRO A 353 -2.61 22.58 -22.99
CA PRO A 353 -2.61 21.72 -21.80
C PRO A 353 -3.97 21.79 -21.06
N PRO A 354 -4.35 20.72 -20.34
CA PRO A 354 -5.51 20.74 -19.45
C PRO A 354 -5.39 21.91 -18.47
N GLY A 355 -6.51 22.58 -18.16
CA GLY A 355 -6.55 23.50 -17.03
C GLY A 355 -6.13 22.75 -15.76
N PRO A 356 -5.37 23.39 -14.85
CA PRO A 356 -4.86 22.71 -13.68
C PRO A 356 -6.04 22.21 -12.84
N VAL A 357 -6.02 20.92 -12.47
CA VAL A 357 -7.10 20.33 -11.65
C VAL A 357 -7.14 20.92 -10.23
N ASP A 358 -6.07 21.61 -9.85
CA ASP A 358 -5.95 22.43 -8.65
C ASP A 358 -5.08 23.65 -8.98
N ALA A 359 -5.53 24.86 -8.62
CA ALA A 359 -4.82 26.12 -8.84
C ALA A 359 -3.40 26.15 -8.23
N GLY A 360 -3.11 25.28 -7.26
CA GLY A 360 -1.78 25.14 -6.67
C GLY A 360 -0.76 24.34 -7.50
N ILE A 361 -1.20 23.64 -8.56
CA ILE A 361 -0.31 22.78 -9.37
C ILE A 361 0.13 23.52 -10.64
N PRO A 362 1.45 23.69 -10.88
CA PRO A 362 1.94 24.32 -12.10
C PRO A 362 1.52 23.55 -13.36
N SER A 363 1.13 24.27 -14.43
CA SER A 363 0.62 23.68 -15.68
C SER A 363 1.63 22.80 -16.43
N TRP A 364 2.92 22.99 -16.20
CA TRP A 364 3.99 22.17 -16.78
C TRP A 364 4.17 20.82 -16.06
N SER A 365 3.60 20.66 -14.87
CA SER A 365 3.66 19.41 -14.12
C SER A 365 2.68 18.39 -14.69
N TRP A 366 3.11 17.13 -14.80
CA TRP A 366 2.19 16.02 -15.11
C TRP A 366 1.07 15.90 -14.07
N ALA A 367 1.28 16.39 -12.84
CA ALA A 367 0.25 16.38 -11.81
C ALA A 367 -0.94 17.27 -12.17
N ALA A 368 -0.79 18.25 -13.06
CA ALA A 368 -1.88 19.07 -13.56
C ALA A 368 -2.88 18.30 -14.45
N TYR A 369 -2.56 17.07 -14.90
CA TYR A 369 -3.44 16.23 -15.71
C TYR A 369 -4.03 15.06 -14.94
N ASP A 370 -5.36 15.01 -14.74
CA ASP A 370 -6.02 13.86 -14.11
C ASP A 370 -6.18 12.67 -15.07
N GLY A 371 -5.14 11.83 -15.11
CA GLY A 371 -5.15 10.57 -15.81
C GLY A 371 -3.76 9.98 -16.01
N PRO A 372 -3.68 8.82 -16.68
CA PRO A 372 -2.42 8.16 -16.96
C PRO A 372 -1.48 9.03 -17.79
N ILE A 373 -0.21 9.10 -17.37
CA ILE A 373 0.87 9.75 -18.12
C ILE A 373 1.98 8.76 -18.46
N THR A 374 2.84 9.15 -19.40
CA THR A 374 4.08 8.47 -19.78
C THR A 374 5.19 9.50 -19.98
N PHE A 375 6.39 9.26 -19.46
CA PHE A 375 7.59 10.06 -19.75
C PHE A 375 8.33 9.52 -20.98
N VAL A 376 8.93 10.43 -21.75
CA VAL A 376 9.71 10.13 -22.97
C VAL A 376 11.17 9.90 -22.63
#